data_AF-A0A533W9K5-F1
#
_entry.id   AF-A0A533W9K5-F1
#
_cell.length_a   1.000
_cell.length_b   1.000
_cell.length_c   1.000
_cell.angle_alpha   90.00
_cell.angle_beta   90.00
_cell.angle_gamma   90.00
#
_symmetry.space_group_name_H-M   'P 1'
#
loop_
_entity.id
_entity.type
_entity.pdbx_description
1 polymer ?
#
loop_
_entity_poly.entity_id
_entity_poly.type
_entity_poly.pdbx_seq_one_letter_code
_entity_poly.pdbx_strand_id
1 'polypeptide(L)'
;MAVIGVVFTLPVIIIPKILAPHKPNPIKNLPFESGQVPLGGGKMHFMMQYYAYLLMFLVFDVMAMFLYAWAAAYRPLALGVSSSWIITLFIGMLSVPLGFALYMAGRRELW
;
A
#
# COMPACT_ATOMS: atom_id res chain seq x y z
N MET A 1 1.10 17.68 -12.41
CA MET A 1 0.15 16.57 -12.15
C MET A 1 -0.66 16.76 -10.88
N ALA A 2 -0.05 17.11 -9.73
CA ALA A 2 -0.79 17.37 -8.48
C ALA A 2 -1.91 18.43 -8.62
N VAL A 3 -1.62 19.57 -9.26
CA VAL A 3 -2.61 20.64 -9.49
C VAL A 3 -3.81 20.15 -10.30
N ILE A 4 -3.56 19.37 -11.36
CA ILE A 4 -4.61 18.79 -12.20
C ILE A 4 -5.48 17.85 -11.36
N GLY A 5 -4.87 16.94 -10.60
CA GLY A 5 -5.61 16.03 -9.72
C GLY A 5 -6.53 16.78 -8.75
N VAL A 6 -6.02 17.82 -8.09
CA VAL A 6 -6.82 18.64 -7.17
C VAL A 6 -7.98 19.35 -7.88
N VAL A 7 -7.73 19.93 -9.06
CA VAL A 7 -8.75 20.61 -9.87
C VAL A 7 -9.88 19.67 -10.29
N PHE A 8 -9.59 18.39 -10.54
CA PHE A 8 -10.62 17.41 -10.88
C PHE A 8 -11.32 16.80 -9.66
N THR A 9 -10.60 16.58 -8.55
CA THR A 9 -11.20 15.97 -7.34
C THR A 9 -12.10 16.94 -6.56
N LEU A 10 -11.72 18.22 -6.45
CA LEU A 10 -12.47 19.19 -5.65
C LEU A 10 -13.92 19.40 -6.14
N PRO A 11 -14.19 19.62 -7.44
CA PRO A 11 -15.56 19.77 -7.93
C PRO A 11 -16.42 18.53 -7.68
N VAL A 12 -15.85 17.32 -7.79
CA VAL A 12 -16.57 16.05 -7.56
C VAL A 12 -17.07 15.95 -6.11
N ILE A 13 -16.35 16.52 -5.14
CA ILE A 13 -16.78 16.54 -3.75
C ILE A 13 -17.71 17.74 -3.47
N ILE A 14 -17.42 18.91 -4.03
CA ILE A 14 -18.10 20.18 -3.71
C ILE A 14 -19.48 20.26 -4.37
N ILE A 15 -19.61 19.89 -5.65
CA ILE A 15 -20.87 20.03 -6.40
C ILE A 15 -22.00 19.21 -5.74
N PRO A 16 -21.83 17.91 -5.41
CA PRO A 16 -22.88 17.16 -4.73
C PRO A 16 -23.17 17.70 -3.32
N LYS A 17 -22.17 18.21 -2.61
CA LYS A 17 -22.37 18.78 -1.27
C LYS A 17 -23.30 20.01 -1.29
N ILE A 18 -23.32 20.78 -2.39
CA ILE A 18 -24.15 21.97 -2.54
C ILE A 18 -25.50 21.63 -3.19
N LEU A 19 -25.51 20.81 -4.25
CA LEU A 19 -26.72 20.53 -5.03
C LEU A 19 -27.58 19.40 -4.43
N ALA A 20 -26.99 18.45 -3.70
CA ALA A 20 -27.75 17.29 -3.21
C ALA A 20 -28.65 17.66 -2.02
N PRO A 21 -29.87 17.09 -1.93
CA PRO A 21 -30.74 17.29 -0.78
C PRO A 21 -30.10 16.80 0.53
N HIS A 22 -29.85 17.73 1.46
CA HIS A 22 -29.31 17.41 2.78
C HIS A 22 -30.45 17.17 3.78
N LYS A 23 -30.74 15.90 4.08
CA LYS A 23 -31.74 15.48 5.09
C LYS A 23 -31.07 14.58 6.15
N PRO A 24 -30.40 15.16 7.16
CA PRO A 24 -29.81 14.39 8.24
C PRO A 24 -30.91 13.82 9.14
N ASN A 25 -30.76 12.56 9.55
CA ASN A 25 -31.67 11.86 10.46
C ASN A 25 -30.81 11.03 11.42
N PRO A 26 -31.12 10.97 12.72
CA PRO A 26 -30.46 10.07 13.67
C PRO A 26 -30.25 8.66 13.10
N ILE A 27 -31.26 8.05 12.49
CA ILE A 27 -31.18 6.70 11.90
C ILE A 27 -30.23 6.65 10.70
N LYS A 28 -30.21 7.69 9.85
CA LYS A 28 -29.33 7.75 8.67
C LYS A 28 -27.85 7.92 9.06
N ASN A 29 -27.58 8.44 10.25
CA ASN A 29 -26.24 8.69 10.77
C ASN A 29 -25.72 7.52 11.63
N LEU A 30 -26.54 6.50 11.90
CA LEU A 30 -26.10 5.31 12.63
C LEU A 30 -25.27 4.40 11.69
N PRO A 31 -24.27 3.69 12.24
CA PRO A 31 -23.58 2.62 11.53
C PRO A 31 -24.56 1.57 11.00
N PHE A 32 -24.32 1.10 9.77
CA PHE A 32 -25.14 0.05 9.18
C PHE A 32 -24.75 -1.32 9.74
N GLU A 33 -25.70 -2.01 10.38
CA GLU A 33 -25.52 -3.36 10.95
C GLU A 33 -26.62 -4.31 10.46
N SER A 34 -26.79 -4.41 9.12
CA SER A 34 -27.77 -5.31 8.47
C SER A 34 -29.21 -5.16 8.98
N GLY A 35 -29.62 -3.94 9.35
CA GLY A 35 -30.95 -3.64 9.86
C GLY A 35 -31.13 -3.84 11.37
N GLN A 36 -30.08 -4.23 12.09
CA GLN A 36 -30.06 -4.24 13.56
C GLN A 36 -29.63 -2.88 14.11
N VAL A 37 -30.04 -2.59 15.36
CA VAL A 37 -29.56 -1.42 16.10
C VAL A 37 -28.11 -1.68 16.49
N PRO A 38 -27.15 -0.79 16.14
CA PRO A 38 -25.75 -1.08 16.34
C PRO A 38 -25.40 -1.18 17.83
N LEU A 39 -24.66 -2.23 18.19
CA LEU A 39 -24.27 -2.52 19.56
C LEU A 39 -22.75 -2.37 19.73
N GLY A 40 -22.34 -1.50 20.65
CA GLY A 40 -20.93 -1.28 20.96
C GLY A 40 -20.23 -0.22 20.09
N GLY A 41 -18.91 -0.10 20.25
CA GLY A 41 -18.13 1.05 19.75
C GLY A 41 -17.54 0.90 18.35
N GLY A 42 -17.93 -0.11 17.56
CA GLY A 42 -17.41 -0.36 16.20
C GLY A 42 -15.90 -0.65 16.10
N LYS A 43 -15.18 -0.63 17.23
CA LYS A 43 -13.75 -0.91 17.34
C LYS A 43 -13.58 -2.26 17.99
N MET A 44 -13.19 -3.24 17.20
CA MET A 44 -12.85 -4.59 17.65
C MET A 44 -11.36 -4.87 17.39
N HIS A 45 -10.75 -5.67 18.26
CA HIS A 45 -9.42 -6.19 18.01
C HIS A 45 -9.51 -7.31 16.98
N PHE A 46 -9.10 -7.01 15.76
CA PHE A 46 -8.99 -8.00 14.70
C PHE A 46 -7.56 -8.54 14.66
N MET A 47 -7.41 -9.87 14.59
CA MET A 47 -6.10 -10.47 14.40
C MET A 47 -5.61 -10.17 12.99
N MET A 48 -4.50 -9.43 12.89
CA MET A 48 -3.96 -8.99 11.61
C MET A 48 -3.19 -10.14 10.94
N GLN A 49 -3.91 -11.05 10.30
CA GLN A 49 -3.33 -12.20 9.59
C GLN A 49 -2.28 -11.79 8.54
N TYR A 50 -2.39 -10.57 7.97
CA TYR A 50 -1.49 -10.04 6.96
C TYR A 50 -0.27 -9.27 7.47
N TYR A 51 -0.01 -9.28 8.78
CA TYR A 51 1.08 -8.49 9.37
C TYR A 51 2.46 -8.82 8.78
N ALA A 52 2.76 -10.10 8.54
CA ALA A 52 4.03 -10.51 7.94
C ALA A 52 4.23 -9.95 6.52
N TYR A 53 3.15 -9.84 5.73
CA TYR A 53 3.20 -9.25 4.38
C TYR A 53 3.49 -7.74 4.44
N LEU A 54 2.97 -7.03 5.44
CA LEU A 54 3.27 -5.61 5.64
C LEU A 54 4.73 -5.37 6.02
N LEU A 55 5.27 -6.17 6.95
CA LEU A 55 6.68 -6.09 7.32
C LEU A 55 7.59 -6.36 6.12
N MET A 56 7.25 -7.37 5.33
CA MET A 56 7.96 -7.70 4.11
C MET A 56 7.88 -6.55 3.09
N PHE A 57 6.69 -6.02 2.81
CA PHE A 57 6.49 -4.89 1.91
C PHE A 57 7.34 -3.69 2.33
N LEU A 58 7.36 -3.35 3.64
CA LEU A 58 8.15 -2.26 4.18
C LEU A 58 9.65 -2.46 3.95
N VAL A 59 10.17 -3.67 4.12
CA VAL A 59 11.58 -3.98 3.84
C VAL A 59 11.88 -3.86 2.34
N PHE A 60 11.03 -4.44 1.48
CA PHE A 60 11.22 -4.38 0.02
C PHE A 60 11.14 -2.96 -0.54
N ASP A 61 10.29 -2.10 0.02
CA ASP A 61 10.16 -0.70 -0.39
C ASP A 61 11.47 0.08 -0.19
N VAL A 62 12.12 -0.10 0.97
CA VAL A 62 13.44 0.48 1.26
C VAL A 62 14.51 -0.07 0.31
N MET A 63 14.45 -1.36 -0.02
CA MET A 63 15.41 -1.95 -0.96
C MET A 63 15.23 -1.44 -2.40
N ALA A 64 13.99 -1.20 -2.83
CA ALA A 64 13.69 -0.58 -4.11
C ALA A 64 14.22 0.87 -4.18
N MET A 65 14.14 1.62 -3.07
CA MET A 65 14.76 2.94 -2.97
C MET A 65 16.28 2.89 -3.19
N PHE A 66 16.98 1.91 -2.63
CA PHE A 66 18.42 1.72 -2.88
C PHE A 66 18.72 1.37 -4.34
N LEU A 67 17.91 0.51 -4.96
CA LEU A 67 18.04 0.18 -6.38
C LEU A 67 17.87 1.43 -7.25
N TYR A 68 16.91 2.29 -6.92
CA TYR A 68 16.70 3.56 -7.61
C TYR A 68 17.88 4.51 -7.43
N ALA A 69 18.38 4.68 -6.20
CA ALA A 69 19.54 5.53 -5.92
C ALA A 69 20.80 5.07 -6.68
N TRP A 70 21.03 3.75 -6.73
CA TRP A 70 22.10 3.18 -7.54
C TRP A 70 21.90 3.46 -9.03
N ALA A 71 20.69 3.23 -9.56
CA ALA A 71 20.37 3.46 -10.97
C ALA A 71 20.56 4.94 -11.36
N ALA A 72 20.18 5.87 -10.48
CA ALA A 72 20.37 7.30 -10.69
C ALA A 72 21.86 7.71 -10.64
N ALA A 73 22.68 7.03 -9.83
CA ALA A 73 24.12 7.28 -9.74
C ALA A 73 24.95 6.53 -10.81
N TYR A 74 24.33 5.62 -11.55
CA TYR A 74 25.03 4.78 -12.52
C TYR A 74 25.58 5.61 -13.69
N ARG A 75 26.92 5.67 -13.79
CA ARG A 75 27.65 6.31 -14.88
C ARG A 75 28.41 5.25 -15.70
N PRO A 76 28.00 4.97 -16.96
CA PRO A 76 28.58 3.90 -17.77
C PRO A 76 30.09 3.97 -17.96
N LEU A 77 30.66 5.18 -18.02
CA LEU A 77 32.07 5.41 -18.30
C LEU A 77 32.98 5.38 -17.05
N ALA A 78 32.40 5.50 -15.84
CA ALA A 78 33.16 5.68 -14.59
C ALA A 78 33.14 4.45 -13.67
N LEU A 79 32.11 3.60 -13.75
CA LEU A 79 31.88 2.51 -12.81
C LEU A 79 32.30 1.13 -13.33
N GLY A 80 32.57 1.00 -14.64
CA GLY A 80 33.04 -0.23 -15.29
C GLY A 80 32.16 -1.46 -15.07
N VAL A 81 32.61 -2.61 -15.61
CA VAL A 81 31.91 -3.92 -15.47
C VAL A 81 31.82 -4.37 -13.99
N SER A 82 32.62 -3.78 -13.10
CA SER A 82 32.67 -4.12 -11.67
C SER A 82 31.39 -3.71 -10.91
N SER A 83 30.78 -2.55 -11.24
CA SER A 83 29.53 -2.13 -10.59
C SER A 83 28.33 -3.01 -10.95
N SER A 84 28.34 -3.69 -12.09
CA SER A 84 27.25 -4.58 -12.52
C SER A 84 27.17 -5.87 -11.70
N TRP A 85 28.27 -6.30 -11.09
CA TRP A 85 28.28 -7.49 -10.23
C TRP A 85 27.62 -7.24 -8.88
N ILE A 86 27.84 -6.05 -8.31
CA ILE A 86 27.27 -5.65 -7.02
C ILE A 86 25.74 -5.58 -7.10
N ILE A 87 25.20 -5.01 -8.18
CA ILE A 87 23.74 -4.93 -8.36
C ILE A 87 23.12 -6.29 -8.66
N THR A 88 23.82 -7.14 -9.43
CA THR A 88 23.37 -8.52 -9.67
C THR A 88 23.30 -9.32 -8.37
N LEU A 89 24.28 -9.17 -7.48
CA LEU A 89 24.28 -9.80 -6.16
C LEU A 89 23.15 -9.24 -5.28
N PHE A 90 22.92 -7.93 -5.30
CA PHE A 90 21.83 -7.29 -4.56
C PHE A 90 20.45 -7.78 -5.02
N ILE A 91 20.22 -7.90 -6.33
CA ILE A 91 18.99 -8.47 -6.91
C ILE A 91 18.87 -9.96 -6.56
N GLY A 92 19.98 -10.70 -6.58
CA GLY A 92 20.02 -12.09 -6.12
C GLY A 92 19.60 -12.23 -4.66
N MET A 93 20.07 -11.34 -3.78
CA MET A 93 19.68 -11.31 -2.37
C MET A 93 18.19 -10.99 -2.19
N LEU A 94 17.63 -10.06 -2.98
CA LEU A 94 16.20 -9.73 -2.99
C LEU A 94 15.29 -10.90 -3.40
N SER A 95 15.79 -11.78 -4.26
CA SER A 95 15.01 -12.93 -4.73
C SER A 95 14.69 -13.94 -3.61
N VAL A 96 15.53 -14.02 -2.56
CA VAL A 96 15.37 -14.94 -1.44
C VAL A 96 14.12 -14.63 -0.59
N PRO A 97 13.94 -13.43 -0.01
CA PRO A 97 12.73 -13.08 0.72
C PRO A 97 11.49 -13.10 -0.18
N LEU A 98 11.61 -12.81 -1.49
CA LEU A 98 10.49 -12.90 -2.43
C LEU A 98 10.05 -14.34 -2.64
N GLY A 99 11.00 -15.27 -2.79
CA GLY A 99 10.71 -16.70 -2.88
C GLY A 99 10.03 -17.22 -1.61
N PHE A 100 10.51 -16.81 -0.43
CA PHE A 100 9.89 -17.16 0.84
C PHE A 100 8.46 -16.61 0.97
N ALA A 101 8.24 -15.38 0.49
CA ALA A 101 6.92 -14.75 0.45
C ALA A 101 5.91 -15.54 -0.39
N LEU A 102 6.31 -15.88 -1.62
CA LEU A 102 5.48 -16.63 -2.56
C LEU A 102 5.18 -18.03 -2.03
N TYR A 103 6.17 -18.64 -1.38
CA TYR A 103 5.98 -19.92 -0.70
C TYR A 103 4.96 -19.84 0.44
N MET A 104 5.07 -18.84 1.31
CA MET A 104 4.09 -18.66 2.39
C MET A 104 2.69 -18.32 1.86
N ALA A 105 2.59 -17.56 0.77
CA ALA A 105 1.31 -17.27 0.12
C ALA A 105 0.59 -18.52 -0.41
N GLY A 106 1.30 -19.59 -0.75
CA GLY A 106 0.70 -20.85 -1.19
C GLY A 106 0.08 -21.68 -0.07
N ARG A 107 0.42 -21.43 1.20
CA ARG A 107 -0.06 -22.23 2.34
C ARG A 107 -1.42 -21.74 2.82
N ARG A 108 -2.49 -22.43 2.41
CA ARG A 108 -3.90 -22.18 2.76
C ARG A 108 -4.22 -22.29 4.26
N GLU A 109 -3.30 -22.84 5.04
CA GLU A 109 -3.49 -23.20 6.46
C GLU A 109 -3.15 -22.05 7.43
N LEU A 110 -2.57 -20.96 6.89
CA LEU A 110 -2.29 -19.71 7.59
C LEU A 110 -3.37 -18.64 7.34
N TRP A 111 -4.43 -18.99 6.60
CA TRP A 111 -5.55 -18.11 6.21
C TRP A 111 -6.77 -18.36 7.07
#